data_AF-A0A918FG56-F1
#
_entry.id   AF-A0A918FG56-F1
#
_cell.length_a   1.000
_cell.length_b   1.000
_cell.length_c   1.000
_cell.angle_alpha   90.00
_cell.angle_beta   90.00
_cell.angle_gamma   90.00
#
_symmetry.space_group_name_H-M   'P 1'
#
loop_
_entity.id
_entity.type
_entity.pdbx_description
1 polymer ?
#
loop_
_entity_poly.entity_id
_entity_poly.type
_entity_poly.pdbx_seq_one_letter_code
_entity_poly.pdbx_strand_id
1 'polypeptide(L)'
;MSQSHDAFVHARLTTWQRRIKNTAADVVPPQTGSAQAAFVPVLDQLVAVYNLASGLVADLRQSADSSLATTAAGRAYLAQLATALAHSNRAATHLSTAVVGLADIHRHAPRPGTAARVESELSITLGHAAALRSLQRALEAVTSALPDTQPSPASFPMPTVGEQHRRAADTAVSIPVRRRP
;
A
#
# COMPACT_ATOMS: atom_id res chain seq x y z
N MET A 1 25.06 19.98 -17.76
CA MET A 1 24.80 18.57 -17.42
C MET A 1 23.48 18.33 -16.68
N SER A 2 22.76 19.33 -16.15
CA SER A 2 21.48 19.07 -15.46
C SER A 2 20.35 18.62 -16.41
N GLN A 3 20.22 19.23 -17.59
CA GLN A 3 19.16 18.89 -18.55
C GLN A 3 19.10 17.41 -18.95
N SER A 4 20.25 16.73 -19.05
CA SER A 4 20.29 15.30 -19.36
C SER A 4 19.85 14.42 -18.17
N HIS A 5 20.11 14.87 -16.93
CA HIS A 5 19.67 14.16 -15.72
C HIS A 5 18.16 14.33 -15.51
N ASP A 6 17.64 15.53 -15.75
CA ASP A 6 16.20 15.82 -15.60
C ASP A 6 15.37 15.02 -16.61
N ALA A 7 15.81 14.98 -17.87
CA ALA A 7 15.17 14.16 -18.91
C ALA A 7 15.23 12.66 -18.57
N PHE A 8 16.35 12.17 -18.05
CA PHE A 8 16.49 10.79 -17.58
C PHE A 8 15.53 10.47 -16.42
N VAL A 9 15.51 11.31 -15.38
CA VAL A 9 14.60 11.16 -14.22
C VAL A 9 13.15 11.13 -14.68
N HIS A 10 12.77 12.06 -15.55
CA HIS A 10 11.41 12.14 -16.06
C HIS A 10 11.00 10.87 -16.81
N ALA A 11 11.85 10.38 -17.72
CA ALA A 11 11.60 9.14 -18.46
C ALA A 11 11.47 7.90 -17.54
N ARG A 12 12.29 7.83 -16.48
CA ARG A 12 12.21 6.75 -15.48
C ARG A 12 10.90 6.81 -14.69
N LEU A 13 10.53 7.99 -14.20
CA LEU A 13 9.27 8.18 -13.47
C LEU A 13 8.06 7.82 -14.33
N THR A 14 8.01 8.25 -15.60
CA THR A 14 6.94 7.85 -16.54
C THR A 14 6.85 6.33 -16.71
N THR A 15 8.00 5.64 -16.75
CA THR A 15 8.04 4.18 -16.85
C THR A 15 7.43 3.53 -15.61
N TRP A 16 7.77 4.01 -14.41
CA TRP A 16 7.21 3.49 -13.16
C TRP A 16 5.74 3.79 -12.98
N GLN A 17 5.30 5.01 -13.30
CA GLN A 17 3.89 5.38 -13.32
C GLN A 17 3.06 4.42 -14.17
N ARG A 18 3.53 4.09 -15.38
CA ARG A 18 2.87 3.13 -16.27
C ARG A 18 2.81 1.73 -15.65
N ARG A 19 3.92 1.24 -15.10
CA ARG A 19 3.98 -0.10 -14.47
C ARG A 19 3.02 -0.20 -13.29
N ILE A 20 3.05 0.77 -12.37
CA ILE A 20 2.16 0.80 -11.21
C ILE A 20 0.70 0.86 -11.66
N LYS A 21 0.37 1.70 -12.65
CA LYS A 21 -0.98 1.80 -13.21
C LYS A 21 -1.47 0.48 -13.78
N ASN A 22 -0.63 -0.22 -14.55
CA ASN A 22 -0.97 -1.52 -15.13
C ASN A 22 -1.19 -2.55 -14.02
N THR A 23 -0.27 -2.65 -13.05
CA THR A 23 -0.42 -3.57 -11.91
C THR A 23 -1.68 -3.26 -11.09
N ALA A 24 -2.03 -1.99 -10.90
CA ALA A 24 -3.26 -1.60 -10.20
C ALA A 24 -4.53 -2.02 -10.95
N ALA A 25 -4.51 -1.98 -12.28
CA ALA A 25 -5.64 -2.42 -13.10
C ALA A 25 -5.87 -3.94 -13.00
N ASP A 26 -4.81 -4.71 -12.77
CA ASP A 26 -4.89 -6.17 -12.63
C ASP A 26 -5.38 -6.60 -11.24
N VAL A 27 -5.30 -5.72 -10.22
CA VAL A 27 -5.80 -5.99 -8.87
C VAL A 27 -7.30 -5.76 -8.80
N VAL A 28 -8.03 -6.86 -8.96
CA VAL A 28 -9.48 -6.94 -8.80
C VAL A 28 -9.84 -8.12 -7.91
N PRO A 29 -10.87 -8.01 -7.05
CA PRO A 29 -11.34 -9.14 -6.25
C PRO A 29 -11.70 -10.34 -7.15
N PRO A 30 -11.34 -11.57 -6.76
CA PRO A 30 -11.73 -12.76 -7.51
C PRO A 30 -13.25 -12.87 -7.56
N GLN A 31 -13.79 -13.26 -8.72
CA GLN A 31 -15.23 -13.51 -8.85
C GLN A 31 -15.64 -14.79 -8.13
N THR A 32 -16.88 -14.81 -7.65
CA THR A 32 -17.48 -16.00 -7.03
C THR A 32 -17.51 -17.15 -8.03
N GLY A 33 -16.84 -18.25 -7.71
CA GLY A 33 -16.68 -19.42 -8.58
C GLY A 33 -15.99 -20.57 -7.85
N SER A 34 -15.46 -21.54 -8.58
CA SER A 34 -14.66 -22.60 -7.95
C SER A 34 -13.42 -21.99 -7.28
N ALA A 35 -13.04 -22.52 -6.11
CA ALA A 35 -11.89 -22.00 -5.36
C ALA A 35 -10.61 -21.99 -6.22
N GLN A 36 -10.41 -23.01 -7.07
CA GLN A 36 -9.27 -23.09 -7.98
C GLN A 36 -9.26 -21.97 -9.03
N ALA A 37 -10.43 -21.59 -9.56
CA ALA A 37 -10.56 -20.47 -10.49
C ALA A 37 -10.33 -19.11 -9.82
N ALA A 38 -10.58 -19.01 -8.51
CA ALA A 38 -10.32 -17.81 -7.73
C ALA A 38 -8.85 -17.68 -7.29
N PHE A 39 -8.12 -18.79 -7.12
CA PHE A 39 -6.78 -18.82 -6.55
C PHE A 39 -5.68 -18.32 -7.47
N VAL A 40 -5.63 -18.86 -8.70
CA VAL A 40 -4.57 -18.54 -9.66
C VAL A 40 -4.49 -17.03 -9.95
N PRO A 41 -5.61 -16.32 -10.21
CA PRO A 41 -5.55 -14.88 -10.48
C PRO A 41 -4.99 -14.06 -9.32
N VAL A 42 -5.31 -14.42 -8.07
CA VAL A 42 -4.83 -13.67 -6.89
C VAL A 42 -3.34 -13.93 -6.66
N LEU A 43 -2.86 -15.16 -6.92
CA LEU A 43 -1.43 -15.47 -6.89
C LEU A 43 -0.67 -14.71 -7.97
N ASP A 44 -1.22 -14.63 -9.19
CA ASP A 44 -0.62 -13.88 -10.30
C ASP A 44 -0.54 -12.38 -9.96
N GLN A 45 -1.59 -11.81 -9.37
CA GLN A 45 -1.59 -10.43 -8.85
C GLN A 45 -0.50 -10.22 -7.79
N LEU A 46 -0.36 -11.14 -6.83
CA LEU A 46 0.68 -11.05 -5.79
C LEU A 46 2.08 -11.10 -6.41
N VAL A 47 2.31 -11.98 -7.39
CA VAL A 47 3.57 -12.07 -8.13
C VAL A 47 3.83 -10.77 -8.90
N ALA A 48 2.82 -10.20 -9.56
CA ALA A 48 2.95 -8.92 -10.27
C ALA A 48 3.37 -7.78 -9.33
N VAL A 49 2.75 -7.66 -8.15
CA VAL A 49 3.12 -6.64 -7.15
C VAL A 49 4.53 -6.91 -6.58
N TYR A 50 4.92 -8.17 -6.38
CA TYR A 50 6.27 -8.52 -5.93
C TYR A 50 7.34 -8.16 -6.97
N ASN A 51 7.06 -8.40 -8.24
CA ASN A 51 7.94 -8.02 -9.35
C ASN A 51 8.06 -6.50 -9.47
N LEU A 52 6.95 -5.76 -9.28
CA LEU A 52 6.95 -4.30 -9.21
C LEU A 52 7.89 -3.81 -8.10
N ALA A 53 7.74 -4.31 -6.88
CA ALA A 53 8.58 -3.95 -5.73
C ALA A 53 10.06 -4.31 -5.97
N SER A 54 10.34 -5.50 -6.50
CA SER A 54 11.70 -5.95 -6.82
C SER A 54 12.38 -5.04 -7.85
N GLY A 55 11.64 -4.63 -8.88
CA GLY A 55 12.15 -3.70 -9.88
C GLY A 55 12.42 -2.31 -9.30
N LEU A 56 11.59 -1.81 -8.37
CA LEU A 56 11.83 -0.54 -7.68
C LEU A 56 13.13 -0.60 -6.85
N VAL A 57 13.39 -1.72 -6.16
CA VAL A 57 14.64 -1.93 -5.42
C VAL A 57 15.85 -1.96 -6.35
N ALA A 58 15.76 -2.66 -7.49
CA ALA A 58 16.85 -2.70 -8.46
C ALA A 58 17.18 -1.30 -8.99
N ASP A 59 16.17 -0.50 -9.29
CA ASP A 59 16.36 0.87 -9.77
C ASP A 59 16.92 1.81 -8.70
N LEU A 60 16.46 1.69 -7.45
CA LEU A 60 17.01 2.44 -6.32
C LEU A 60 18.50 2.16 -6.14
N ARG A 61 18.92 0.89 -6.18
CA ARG A 61 20.33 0.50 -6.08
C ARG A 61 21.15 1.08 -7.22
N GLN A 62 20.71 0.84 -8.45
CA GLN A 62 21.39 1.36 -9.64
C GLN A 62 21.53 2.89 -9.62
N SER A 63 20.49 3.59 -9.17
CA SER A 63 20.47 5.04 -9.12
C SER A 63 21.30 5.60 -7.96
N ALA A 64 21.37 4.89 -6.82
CA ALA A 64 22.22 5.25 -5.69
C ALA A 64 23.72 5.13 -6.00
N ASP A 65 24.11 4.14 -6.81
CA ASP A 65 25.49 3.94 -7.26
C ASP A 65 25.94 4.94 -8.35
N SER A 66 25.03 5.80 -8.82
CA SER A 66 25.28 6.74 -9.92
C SER A 66 25.53 8.17 -9.43
N SER A 67 26.08 9.02 -10.31
CA SER A 67 26.24 10.47 -10.03
C SER A 67 24.91 11.18 -9.77
N LEU A 68 23.77 10.56 -10.10
CA LEU A 68 22.43 11.09 -9.88
C LEU A 68 22.16 11.39 -8.40
N ALA A 69 22.66 10.55 -7.49
CA ALA A 69 22.49 10.71 -6.03
C ALA A 69 23.12 12.00 -5.47
N THR A 70 24.08 12.58 -6.19
CA THR A 70 24.75 13.83 -5.78
C THR A 70 23.94 15.08 -6.14
N THR A 71 22.95 14.95 -7.03
CA THR A 71 22.10 16.07 -7.48
C THR A 71 20.83 16.19 -6.64
N ALA A 72 20.26 17.39 -6.53
CA ALA A 72 18.99 17.59 -5.82
C ALA A 72 17.83 16.85 -6.50
N ALA A 73 17.76 16.91 -7.83
CA ALA A 73 16.74 16.23 -8.62
C ALA A 73 16.81 14.70 -8.46
N GLY A 74 18.03 14.12 -8.49
CA GLY A 74 18.22 12.70 -8.28
C GLY A 74 17.89 12.23 -6.86
N ARG A 75 18.18 13.04 -5.82
CA ARG A 75 17.74 12.73 -4.44
C ARG A 75 16.22 12.75 -4.30
N ALA A 76 15.55 13.72 -4.91
CA ALA A 76 14.09 13.78 -4.91
C ALA A 76 13.47 12.57 -5.61
N TYR A 77 14.04 12.18 -6.75
CA TYR A 77 13.67 10.96 -7.47
C TYR A 77 13.84 9.69 -6.61
N LEU A 78 14.98 9.53 -5.93
CA LEU A 78 15.21 8.39 -5.04
C LEU A 78 14.20 8.34 -3.88
N ALA A 79 13.84 9.50 -3.32
CA ALA A 79 12.83 9.60 -2.27
C ALA A 79 11.43 9.20 -2.78
N GLN A 80 11.06 9.60 -4.00
CA GLN A 80 9.81 9.18 -4.65
C GLN A 80 9.76 7.67 -4.85
N LEU A 81 10.84 7.06 -5.37
CA LEU A 81 10.93 5.61 -5.54
C LEU A 81 10.87 4.84 -4.22
N ALA A 82 11.56 5.33 -3.18
CA ALA A 82 11.52 4.71 -1.86
C ALA A 82 10.10 4.74 -1.26
N THR A 83 9.39 5.86 -1.44
CA THR A 83 7.99 6.01 -1.00
C THR A 83 7.06 5.06 -1.78
N ALA A 84 7.23 4.98 -3.09
CA ALA A 84 6.46 4.07 -3.94
C ALA A 84 6.71 2.60 -3.61
N LEU A 85 7.95 2.24 -3.26
CA LEU A 85 8.31 0.90 -2.80
C LEU A 85 7.59 0.54 -1.49
N ALA A 86 7.56 1.46 -0.52
CA ALA A 86 6.87 1.24 0.74
C ALA A 86 5.37 0.95 0.52
N HIS A 87 4.74 1.71 -0.38
CA HIS A 87 3.34 1.49 -0.74
C HIS A 87 3.12 0.18 -1.52
N SER A 88 4.02 -0.18 -2.43
CA SER A 88 3.94 -1.45 -3.17
C SER A 88 4.09 -2.67 -2.26
N ASN A 89 5.01 -2.63 -1.28
CA ASN A 89 5.16 -3.68 -0.28
C ASN A 89 3.92 -3.83 0.62
N ARG A 90 3.27 -2.71 0.95
CA ARG A 90 2.00 -2.73 1.67
C ARG A 90 0.89 -3.40 0.86
N ALA A 91 0.85 -3.13 -0.45
CA ALA A 91 -0.08 -3.82 -1.35
C ALA A 91 0.15 -5.33 -1.36
N ALA A 92 1.40 -5.79 -1.46
CA ALA A 92 1.75 -7.21 -1.40
C ALA A 92 1.31 -7.87 -0.08
N THR A 93 1.46 -7.15 1.04
CA THR A 93 1.01 -7.64 2.36
C THR A 93 -0.50 -7.85 2.37
N HIS A 94 -1.28 -6.90 1.83
CA HIS A 94 -2.73 -7.01 1.76
C HIS A 94 -3.20 -8.14 0.83
N LEU A 95 -2.54 -8.33 -0.32
CA LEU A 95 -2.81 -9.46 -1.20
C LEU A 95 -2.46 -10.80 -0.54
N SER A 96 -1.35 -10.88 0.21
CA SER A 96 -1.00 -12.08 0.96
C SER A 96 -2.08 -12.43 2.01
N THR A 97 -2.64 -11.44 2.70
CA THR A 97 -3.77 -11.67 3.62
C THR A 97 -5.00 -12.20 2.86
N ALA A 98 -5.28 -11.68 1.67
CA ALA A 98 -6.37 -12.16 0.84
C ALA A 98 -6.15 -13.61 0.35
N VAL A 99 -4.93 -13.98 -0.04
CA VAL A 99 -4.56 -15.37 -0.40
C VAL A 99 -4.77 -16.32 0.77
N VAL A 100 -4.38 -15.92 1.99
CA VAL A 100 -4.64 -16.73 3.20
C VAL A 100 -6.14 -16.89 3.43
N GLY A 101 -6.92 -15.81 3.32
CA GLY A 101 -8.38 -15.88 3.42
C GLY A 101 -9.01 -16.82 2.40
N LEU A 102 -8.50 -16.85 1.17
CA LEU A 102 -8.95 -17.76 0.12
C LEU A 102 -8.58 -19.22 0.41
N ALA A 103 -7.43 -19.46 1.02
CA ALA A 103 -7.02 -20.79 1.50
C ALA A 103 -7.89 -21.30 2.63
N ASP A 104 -8.28 -20.42 3.54
CA ASP A 104 -9.20 -20.77 4.61
C ASP A 104 -10.59 -21.11 4.04
N ILE A 105 -11.10 -20.35 3.07
CA ILE A 105 -12.34 -20.72 2.36
C ILE A 105 -12.22 -22.10 1.75
N HIS A 106 -11.11 -22.41 1.06
CA HIS A 106 -10.97 -23.70 0.41
C HIS A 106 -10.83 -24.86 1.41
N ARG A 107 -10.08 -24.66 2.50
CA ARG A 107 -9.92 -25.64 3.57
C ARG A 107 -11.24 -25.91 4.31
N HIS A 108 -12.07 -24.89 4.44
CA HIS A 108 -13.30 -24.94 5.22
C HIS A 108 -14.56 -25.03 4.38
N ALA A 109 -14.50 -25.01 3.05
CA ALA A 109 -15.63 -25.27 2.16
C ALA A 109 -16.07 -26.72 2.40
N PRO A 110 -17.11 -26.95 3.21
CA PRO A 110 -17.61 -28.29 3.44
C PRO A 110 -18.49 -28.66 2.24
N ARG A 111 -18.87 -29.92 2.21
CA ARG A 111 -19.78 -30.56 1.25
C ARG A 111 -20.83 -29.62 0.60
N PRO A 112 -21.23 -29.91 -0.65
CA PRO A 112 -22.27 -29.16 -1.37
C PRO A 112 -23.45 -28.80 -0.45
N GLY A 113 -23.71 -27.50 -0.27
CA GLY A 113 -24.82 -26.99 0.54
C GLY A 113 -24.46 -26.24 1.83
N THR A 114 -23.18 -26.07 2.16
CA THR A 114 -22.76 -25.23 3.30
C THR A 114 -22.14 -23.93 2.81
N ALA A 115 -22.66 -22.80 3.30
CA ALA A 115 -22.22 -21.46 2.90
C ALA A 115 -20.76 -21.21 3.32
N ALA A 116 -20.00 -20.51 2.49
CA ALA A 116 -18.65 -20.06 2.82
C ALA A 116 -18.68 -19.14 4.06
N ARG A 117 -17.57 -19.11 4.79
CA ARG A 117 -17.46 -18.30 6.02
C ARG A 117 -17.35 -16.82 5.63
N VAL A 118 -18.39 -16.04 5.95
CA VAL A 118 -18.52 -14.60 5.64
C VAL A 118 -17.28 -13.78 6.04
N GLU A 119 -16.63 -14.14 7.15
CA GLU A 119 -15.40 -13.48 7.62
C GLU A 119 -14.24 -13.58 6.61
N SER A 120 -14.07 -14.74 5.97
CA SER A 120 -13.01 -14.96 4.99
C SER A 120 -13.30 -14.22 3.68
N GLU A 121 -14.55 -14.17 3.24
CA GLU A 121 -14.96 -13.38 2.05
C GLU A 121 -14.75 -11.87 2.27
N LEU A 122 -15.07 -11.38 3.46
CA LEU A 122 -14.81 -10.00 3.86
C LEU A 122 -13.30 -9.72 3.89
N SER A 123 -12.50 -10.61 4.46
CA SER A 123 -11.03 -10.49 4.49
C SER A 123 -10.44 -10.38 3.08
N ILE A 124 -10.90 -11.22 2.15
CA ILE A 124 -10.47 -11.18 0.74
C ILE A 124 -10.82 -9.82 0.13
N THR A 125 -12.07 -9.38 0.26
CA THR A 125 -12.55 -8.13 -0.34
C THR A 125 -11.79 -6.91 0.21
N LEU A 126 -11.60 -6.85 1.53
CA LEU A 126 -10.85 -5.79 2.19
C LEU A 126 -9.36 -5.81 1.82
N GLY A 127 -8.76 -7.00 1.70
CA GLY A 127 -7.38 -7.18 1.26
C GLY A 127 -7.15 -6.60 -0.14
N HIS A 128 -7.99 -6.96 -1.11
CA HIS A 128 -7.89 -6.42 -2.48
C HIS A 128 -8.10 -4.89 -2.52
N ALA A 129 -9.12 -4.38 -1.82
CA ALA A 129 -9.37 -2.94 -1.76
C ALA A 129 -8.21 -2.17 -1.11
N ALA A 130 -7.60 -2.73 -0.06
CA ALA A 130 -6.43 -2.15 0.59
C ALA A 130 -5.17 -2.21 -0.29
N ALA A 131 -5.01 -3.29 -1.07
CA ALA A 131 -3.94 -3.41 -2.05
C ALA A 131 -4.07 -2.35 -3.15
N LEU A 132 -5.27 -2.19 -3.73
CA LEU A 132 -5.53 -1.17 -4.75
C LEU A 132 -5.24 0.25 -4.23
N ARG A 133 -5.72 0.61 -3.04
CA ARG A 133 -5.41 1.90 -2.42
C ARG A 133 -3.92 2.10 -2.19
N SER A 134 -3.21 1.05 -1.82
CA SER A 134 -1.76 1.11 -1.64
C SER A 134 -1.04 1.32 -2.97
N LEU A 135 -1.45 0.65 -4.05
CA LEU A 135 -0.91 0.89 -5.40
C LEU A 135 -1.24 2.28 -5.93
N GLN A 136 -2.42 2.83 -5.62
CA GLN A 136 -2.76 4.22 -5.95
C GLN A 136 -1.84 5.21 -5.23
N ARG A 137 -1.54 5.00 -3.94
CA ARG A 137 -0.55 5.82 -3.22
C ARG A 137 0.86 5.65 -3.77
N ALA A 138 1.22 4.46 -4.24
CA ALA A 138 2.49 4.25 -4.93
C ALA A 138 2.56 5.07 -6.23
N LEU A 139 1.45 5.13 -6.98
CA LEU A 139 1.33 5.95 -8.19
C LEU A 139 1.45 7.43 -7.86
N GLU A 140 0.72 7.91 -6.84
CA GLU A 140 0.80 9.29 -6.34
C GLU A 140 2.24 9.68 -5.96
N ALA A 141 2.97 8.77 -5.30
CA ALA A 141 4.35 9.02 -4.91
C ALA A 141 5.29 9.26 -6.10
N VAL A 142 5.07 8.59 -7.24
CA VAL A 142 5.89 8.77 -8.46
C VAL A 142 5.34 9.83 -9.42
N THR A 143 4.13 10.36 -9.19
CA THR A 143 3.52 11.44 -9.99
C THR A 143 3.60 12.80 -9.31
N SER A 144 3.72 12.86 -7.98
CA SER A 144 3.88 14.10 -7.24
C SER A 144 5.09 14.85 -7.78
N ALA A 145 4.87 16.03 -8.37
CA ALA A 145 5.93 16.81 -9.02
C ALA A 145 7.13 16.98 -8.09
N LEU A 146 8.34 16.81 -8.64
CA LEU A 146 9.57 17.29 -8.00
C LEU A 146 9.30 18.76 -7.63
N PRO A 147 9.34 19.16 -6.36
CA PRO A 147 9.17 20.57 -6.04
C PRO A 147 10.31 21.31 -6.73
N ASP A 148 9.96 22.07 -7.77
CA ASP A 148 10.87 23.07 -8.33
C ASP A 148 11.35 23.92 -7.16
N THR A 149 12.67 24.09 -7.09
CA THR A 149 13.37 24.95 -6.14
C THR A 149 12.68 26.31 -6.01
N GLN A 150 11.84 26.48 -4.98
CA GLN A 150 11.61 27.76 -4.35
C GLN A 150 12.41 27.81 -3.05
N PRO A 151 13.30 28.80 -2.85
CA PRO A 151 13.72 29.15 -1.51
C PRO A 151 12.55 29.90 -0.88
N SER A 152 11.79 29.22 -0.01
CA SER A 152 10.85 29.91 0.87
C SER A 152 11.13 29.50 2.31
N PRO A 153 11.54 30.44 3.18
CA PRO A 153 11.69 30.17 4.60
C PRO A 153 10.30 30.27 5.23
N ALA A 154 9.69 29.13 5.55
CA ALA A 154 8.55 29.12 6.48
C ALA A 154 8.45 27.76 7.17
N SER A 155 8.98 27.76 8.39
CA SER A 155 8.61 26.95 9.56
C SER A 155 7.44 25.97 9.37
N PHE A 156 7.75 24.68 9.40
CA PHE A 156 6.75 23.68 9.77
C PHE A 156 6.61 23.67 11.30
N PRO A 157 5.39 23.80 11.87
CA PRO A 157 5.19 23.47 13.27
C PRO A 157 5.34 21.95 13.43
N MET A 158 6.18 21.54 14.39
CA MET A 158 6.33 20.14 14.77
C MET A 158 4.96 19.54 15.16
N PRO A 159 4.63 18.31 14.74
CA PRO A 159 3.56 17.57 15.38
C PRO A 159 4.03 17.19 16.78
N THR A 160 3.34 17.73 17.79
CA THR A 160 3.56 17.39 19.20
C THR A 160 3.43 15.89 19.38
N VAL A 161 4.53 15.25 19.77
CA VAL A 161 4.53 13.92 20.35
C VAL A 161 3.81 14.02 21.69
N GLY A 162 2.72 13.28 21.85
CA GLY A 162 2.14 13.04 23.16
C GLY A 162 0.66 12.73 23.12
N GLU A 163 0.30 11.47 22.88
CA GLU A 163 -0.77 10.82 23.64
C GLU A 163 -0.57 9.30 23.56
N GLN A 164 0.33 8.84 24.41
CA GLN A 164 0.47 7.44 24.77
C GLN A 164 -0.75 7.02 25.60
N HIS A 165 -1.32 5.88 25.24
CA HIS A 165 -2.10 4.95 26.06
C HIS A 165 -2.55 5.45 27.45
N ARG A 166 -3.84 5.78 27.60
CA ARG A 166 -4.49 5.69 28.92
C ARG A 166 -5.53 4.57 28.91
N ARG A 167 -5.19 3.49 29.62
CA ARG A 167 -6.08 2.37 29.96
C ARG A 167 -7.37 2.90 30.59
N ALA A 168 -8.47 2.25 30.23
CA ALA A 168 -9.70 2.28 31.01
C ALA A 168 -9.43 1.72 32.41
N ALA A 169 -9.88 2.45 33.43
CA ALA A 169 -10.10 1.92 34.77
C ALA A 169 -11.53 2.28 35.14
N ASP A 170 -12.34 1.24 35.33
CA ASP A 170 -13.70 1.34 35.83
C ASP A 170 -13.75 1.89 37.26
N THR A 171 -14.93 2.41 37.59
CA THR A 171 -15.56 2.53 38.92
C THR A 171 -15.43 3.86 39.67
N ALA A 172 -16.50 4.66 39.63
CA ALA A 172 -17.04 5.36 40.81
C ALA A 172 -18.51 5.78 40.58
N VAL A 173 -19.41 4.86 40.94
CA VAL A 173 -20.71 5.03 41.63
C VAL A 173 -21.41 6.39 41.52
N SER A 174 -22.51 6.44 40.75
CA SER A 174 -23.59 7.42 40.91
C SER A 174 -24.78 6.78 41.63
N ILE A 175 -25.07 7.27 42.83
CA ILE A 175 -26.13 6.80 43.74
C ILE A 175 -27.50 7.31 43.26
N PRO A 176 -28.56 6.47 43.17
CA PRO A 176 -29.91 6.96 42.93
C PRO A 176 -30.59 7.36 44.25
N VAL A 177 -31.03 8.61 44.34
CA VAL A 177 -31.83 9.11 45.47
C VAL A 177 -33.29 8.66 45.31
N ARG A 178 -33.72 7.76 46.20
CA ARG A 178 -35.14 7.43 46.45
C ARG A 178 -35.88 8.66 46.98
N ARG A 179 -37.01 9.02 46.36
CA ARG A 179 -38.07 9.83 47.01
C ARG A 179 -39.33 8.97 47.22
N ARG A 180 -39.78 8.96 48.47
CA ARG A 180 -41.11 8.63 49.01
C ARG A 180 -41.27 9.50 50.28
N PRO A 181 -42.46 9.76 50.82
CA PRO A 181 -43.75 9.07 50.64
C PRO A 181 -44.59 9.59 49.49
#